data_AF-A0A379SET3-F1
#
_entry.id   AF-A0A379SET3-F1
#
_cell.length_a   1.000
_cell.length_b   1.000
_cell.length_c   1.000
_cell.angle_alpha   90.00
_cell.angle_beta   90.00
_cell.angle_gamma   90.00
#
_symmetry.space_group_name_H-M   'P 1'
#
loop_
_entity.id
_entity.type
_entity.pdbx_description
1 polymer ?
#
loop_
_entity_poly.entity_id
_entity_poly.type
_entity_poly.pdbx_seq_one_letter_code
_entity_poly.pdbx_strand_id
1 'polypeptide(L)'
;MAHAAEPPTAALKYRSDVIRSARMDWGLNAPVADFAAQLHQESGWNPAARSPVGAQGLAQFMPSTSDWIAGVFPALSSREPYNPGWAIRALVSYDRWLWQRVAVPDGCERMAMTLSAYNGGLGWGEPRP
;
A
#
# COMPACT_ATOMS: atom_id res chain seq x y z
N MET A 1 -23.39 3.18 14.59
CA MET A 1 -22.93 1.80 14.79
C MET A 1 -22.17 1.41 13.53
N ALA A 2 -20.84 1.31 13.57
CA ALA A 2 -20.06 0.92 12.40
C ALA A 2 -20.08 -0.61 12.31
N HIS A 3 -20.83 -1.13 11.34
CA HIS A 3 -20.72 -2.54 10.97
C HIS A 3 -19.35 -2.70 10.33
N ALA A 4 -18.41 -3.36 11.01
CA ALA A 4 -17.23 -3.87 10.34
C ALA A 4 -17.75 -4.86 9.29
N ALA A 5 -17.74 -4.45 8.02
CA ALA A 5 -18.04 -5.35 6.92
C ALA A 5 -17.07 -6.53 7.04
N GLU A 6 -17.59 -7.76 6.98
CA GLU A 6 -16.73 -8.92 6.95
C GLU A 6 -15.73 -8.75 5.79
N PRO A 7 -14.42 -9.01 6.02
CA PRO A 7 -13.46 -8.94 4.94
C PRO A 7 -13.93 -9.86 3.81
N PRO A 8 -13.95 -9.39 2.54
CA PRO A 8 -14.31 -10.25 1.42
C PRO A 8 -13.53 -11.56 1.50
N THR A 9 -14.12 -12.70 1.14
CA THR A 9 -13.44 -14.01 1.22
C THR A 9 -12.07 -14.01 0.52
N ALA A 10 -11.93 -13.21 -0.55
CA ALA A 10 -10.66 -13.01 -1.25
C ALA A 10 -9.55 -12.40 -0.36
N ALA A 11 -9.89 -11.55 0.61
CA ALA A 11 -8.97 -10.93 1.56
C ALA A 11 -8.38 -11.95 2.55
N LEU A 12 -9.16 -12.98 2.92
CA LEU A 12 -8.73 -13.98 3.92
C LEU A 12 -7.47 -14.72 3.48
N LYS A 13 -7.29 -14.94 2.17
CA LYS A 13 -6.09 -15.55 1.59
C LYS A 13 -4.82 -14.78 1.91
N TYR A 14 -4.90 -13.45 1.99
CA TYR A 14 -3.75 -12.56 2.15
C TYR A 14 -3.58 -12.03 3.57
N ARG A 15 -4.51 -12.34 4.49
CA ARG A 15 -4.54 -11.82 5.85
C ARG A 15 -3.19 -11.97 6.58
N SER A 16 -2.59 -13.15 6.53
CA SER A 16 -1.32 -13.42 7.20
C SER A 16 -0.17 -12.61 6.60
N ASP A 17 -0.18 -12.40 5.28
CA ASP A 17 0.85 -11.62 4.57
C ASP A 17 0.74 -10.14 4.89
N VAL A 18 -0.48 -9.60 4.95
CA VAL A 18 -0.73 -8.21 5.35
C VAL A 18 -0.28 -8.00 6.79
N ILE A 19 -0.70 -8.84 7.73
CA ILE A 19 -0.31 -8.72 9.15
C ILE A 19 1.21 -8.79 9.31
N ARG A 20 1.85 -9.76 8.66
CA ARG A 20 3.30 -9.98 8.76
C ARG A 20 4.09 -8.81 8.19
N SER A 21 3.73 -8.36 6.99
CA SER A 21 4.42 -7.25 6.32
C SER A 21 4.21 -5.95 7.08
N ALA A 22 2.97 -5.65 7.49
CA ALA A 22 2.61 -4.51 8.32
C ALA A 22 3.46 -4.43 9.59
N ARG A 23 3.54 -5.54 10.34
CA ARG A 23 4.31 -5.59 11.59
C ARG A 23 5.81 -5.49 11.39
N MET A 24 6.33 -5.95 10.25
CA MET A 24 7.76 -5.85 9.94
C MET A 24 8.21 -4.39 9.79
N ASP A 25 7.38 -3.55 9.17
CA ASP A 25 7.77 -2.16 8.86
C ASP A 25 7.21 -1.12 9.86
N TRP A 26 6.07 -1.41 10.49
CA TRP A 26 5.36 -0.49 11.39
C TRP A 26 5.34 -0.94 12.86
N GLY A 27 5.80 -2.16 13.16
CA GLY A 27 5.79 -2.73 14.52
C GLY A 27 4.43 -3.31 14.92
N LEU A 28 4.29 -3.66 16.21
CA LEU A 28 3.11 -4.41 16.70
C LEU A 28 1.79 -3.64 16.58
N ASN A 29 1.85 -2.31 16.59
CA ASN A 29 0.69 -1.41 16.47
C ASN A 29 0.39 -1.01 15.03
N ALA A 30 0.87 -1.79 14.04
CA ALA A 30 0.67 -1.49 12.64
C ALA A 30 -0.83 -1.35 12.29
N PRO A 31 -1.19 -0.39 11.43
CA PRO A 31 -2.56 -0.16 10.99
C PRO A 31 -3.00 -1.19 9.93
N VAL A 32 -3.04 -2.46 10.32
CA VAL A 32 -3.34 -3.61 9.42
C VAL A 32 -4.68 -3.43 8.69
N ALA A 33 -5.68 -2.88 9.38
CA ALA A 33 -7.00 -2.65 8.80
C ALA A 33 -6.95 -1.61 7.65
N ASP A 34 -6.14 -0.57 7.78
CA ASP A 34 -6.00 0.47 6.75
C ASP A 34 -5.32 -0.09 5.49
N PHE A 35 -4.25 -0.89 5.64
CA PHE A 35 -3.62 -1.57 4.50
C PHE A 35 -4.56 -2.55 3.80
N ALA A 36 -5.36 -3.30 4.58
CA ALA A 36 -6.35 -4.21 4.01
C ALA A 36 -7.46 -3.45 3.26
N ALA A 37 -7.90 -2.31 3.78
CA ALA A 37 -8.88 -1.45 3.12
C ALA A 37 -8.32 -0.86 1.82
N GLN A 38 -7.06 -0.42 1.82
CA GLN A 38 -6.39 0.09 0.63
C GLN A 38 -6.25 -1.00 -0.45
N LEU A 39 -5.73 -2.18 -0.11
CA LEU A 39 -5.65 -3.32 -1.05
C LEU A 39 -7.02 -3.70 -1.63
N HIS A 40 -8.07 -3.59 -0.82
CA HIS A 40 -9.43 -3.79 -1.27
C HIS A 40 -9.88 -2.70 -2.25
N GLN A 41 -9.63 -1.43 -1.94
CA GLN A 41 -9.99 -0.29 -2.79
C GLN A 41 -9.24 -0.31 -4.13
N GLU A 42 -7.96 -0.66 -4.12
CA GLU A 42 -7.12 -0.65 -5.32
C GLU A 42 -7.52 -1.73 -6.32
N SER A 43 -7.68 -2.99 -5.87
CA SER A 43 -7.85 -4.12 -6.80
C SER A 43 -9.03 -5.04 -6.48
N GLY A 44 -9.75 -4.81 -5.38
CA GLY A 44 -10.71 -5.79 -4.88
C GLY A 44 -10.07 -7.13 -4.52
N TRP A 45 -8.79 -7.13 -4.15
CA TRP A 45 -7.97 -8.34 -3.92
C TRP A 45 -7.64 -9.18 -5.16
N ASN A 46 -7.65 -8.57 -6.35
CA ASN A 46 -7.26 -9.22 -7.60
C ASN A 46 -5.77 -8.99 -7.93
N PRO A 47 -4.89 -10.00 -7.79
CA PRO A 47 -3.46 -9.84 -8.07
C PRO A 47 -3.14 -9.73 -9.57
N ALA A 48 -4.08 -10.06 -10.46
CA ALA A 48 -3.95 -9.90 -11.91
C ALA A 48 -4.58 -8.58 -12.40
N ALA A 49 -5.03 -7.71 -11.49
CA ALA A 49 -5.65 -6.44 -11.87
C ALA A 49 -4.69 -5.57 -12.69
N ARG A 50 -5.20 -5.02 -13.79
CA ARG A 50 -4.51 -4.02 -14.59
C ARG A 50 -5.48 -2.93 -15.00
N SER A 51 -5.21 -1.69 -14.60
CA SER A 51 -6.08 -0.56 -14.95
C SER A 51 -5.85 -0.09 -16.40
N PRO A 52 -6.78 0.66 -17.00
CA PRO A 52 -6.61 1.26 -18.33
C PRO A 52 -5.39 2.19 -18.42
N VAL A 53 -5.01 2.83 -17.31
CA VAL A 53 -3.86 3.73 -17.23
C VAL A 53 -2.54 3.00 -16.92
N GLY A 54 -2.59 1.67 -16.79
CA GLY A 54 -1.40 0.83 -16.67
C GLY A 54 -0.99 0.45 -15.25
N ALA A 55 -1.80 0.76 -14.23
CA ALA A 55 -1.56 0.35 -12.85
C ALA A 55 -1.66 -1.18 -12.71
N GLN A 56 -0.85 -1.79 -11.83
CA GLN A 56 -0.58 -3.23 -11.85
C GLN A 56 -0.76 -3.90 -10.48
N GLY A 57 -1.37 -5.08 -10.51
CA GLY A 57 -1.41 -6.02 -9.40
C GLY A 57 -2.26 -5.57 -8.21
N LEU A 58 -2.02 -6.22 -7.08
CA LEU A 58 -2.87 -6.12 -5.90
C LEU A 58 -2.97 -4.70 -5.33
N ALA A 59 -1.87 -3.94 -5.43
CA ALA A 59 -1.73 -2.59 -4.90
C ALA A 59 -1.87 -1.49 -5.98
N GLN A 60 -2.18 -1.87 -7.22
CA GLN A 60 -2.31 -0.97 -8.38
C GLN A 60 -1.15 0.04 -8.51
N PHE A 61 0.09 -0.44 -8.38
CA PHE A 61 1.24 0.42 -8.63
C PHE A 61 1.38 0.75 -10.11
N MET A 62 1.71 2.02 -10.40
CA MET A 62 2.22 2.35 -11.73
C MET A 62 3.59 1.68 -11.95
N PRO A 63 3.95 1.37 -13.22
CA PRO A 63 5.26 0.80 -13.51
C PRO A 63 6.42 1.63 -12.97
N SER A 64 6.38 2.96 -13.14
CA SER A 64 7.42 3.88 -12.65
C SER A 64 7.57 3.83 -11.13
N THR A 65 6.44 3.77 -10.42
CA THR A 65 6.42 3.62 -8.96
C THR A 65 7.01 2.27 -8.54
N SER A 66 6.73 1.19 -9.29
CA SER A 66 7.35 -0.12 -9.02
C SER A 66 8.86 -0.11 -9.26
N ASP A 67 9.32 0.57 -10.31
CA ASP A 67 10.76 0.80 -10.58
C ASP A 67 11.42 1.56 -9.43
N TRP A 68 10.80 2.64 -8.98
CA TRP A 68 11.29 3.44 -7.86
C TRP A 68 11.34 2.63 -6.55
N ILE A 69 10.28 1.89 -6.23
CA ILE A 69 10.23 1.01 -5.04
C ILE A 69 11.40 0.01 -5.08
N ALA A 70 11.62 -0.63 -6.23
CA ALA A 70 12.72 -1.59 -6.39
C ALA A 70 14.11 -0.96 -6.24
N GLY A 71 14.27 0.32 -6.60
CA GLY A 71 15.51 1.07 -6.41
C GLY A 71 15.72 1.58 -4.98
N VAL A 72 14.65 1.91 -4.25
CA VAL A 72 14.72 2.49 -2.90
C VAL A 72 14.73 1.43 -1.81
N PHE A 73 14.05 0.31 -2.00
CA PHE A 73 13.93 -0.76 -1.01
C PHE A 73 14.66 -2.02 -1.48
N PRO A 74 15.87 -2.32 -0.96
CA PRO A 74 16.64 -3.49 -1.38
C PRO A 74 15.88 -4.83 -1.25
N ALA A 75 15.00 -4.95 -0.25
CA ALA A 75 14.16 -6.13 -0.06
C ALA A 75 13.06 -6.31 -1.13
N LEU A 76 12.86 -5.33 -2.01
CA LEU A 76 11.84 -5.29 -3.06
C LEU A 76 12.46 -5.13 -4.46
N SER A 77 13.78 -5.30 -4.59
CA SER A 77 14.51 -5.07 -5.84
C SER A 77 14.08 -5.97 -7.01
N SER A 78 13.36 -7.06 -6.75
CA SER A 78 12.84 -7.96 -7.79
C SER A 78 11.74 -7.34 -8.65
N ARG A 79 11.10 -6.25 -8.21
CA ARG A 79 10.09 -5.49 -8.96
C ARG A 79 8.96 -6.40 -9.51
N GLU A 80 8.21 -7.03 -8.62
CA GLU A 80 7.17 -8.00 -8.98
C GLU A 80 5.75 -7.51 -8.64
N PRO A 81 5.19 -6.51 -9.33
CA PRO A 81 3.90 -5.90 -8.96
C PRO A 81 2.70 -6.86 -9.00
N TYR A 82 2.76 -7.92 -9.81
CA TYR A 82 1.72 -8.98 -9.87
C TYR A 82 1.92 -10.10 -8.84
N ASN A 83 3.05 -10.14 -8.13
CA ASN A 83 3.27 -11.06 -7.03
C ASN A 83 2.58 -10.50 -5.76
N PRO A 84 1.58 -11.18 -5.19
CA PRO A 84 0.85 -10.66 -4.02
C PRO A 84 1.76 -10.36 -2.83
N GLY A 85 2.76 -11.21 -2.57
CA GLY A 85 3.69 -11.02 -1.46
C GLY A 85 4.56 -9.78 -1.65
N TRP A 86 5.05 -9.57 -2.87
CA TRP A 86 5.78 -8.35 -3.22
C TRP A 86 4.89 -7.11 -3.11
N ALA A 87 3.68 -7.15 -3.70
CA ALA A 87 2.75 -6.02 -3.71
C ALA A 87 2.32 -5.58 -2.31
N ILE A 88 2.01 -6.53 -1.42
CA ILE A 88 1.63 -6.25 -0.03
C ILE A 88 2.80 -5.61 0.72
N ARG A 89 4.00 -6.19 0.59
CA ARG A 89 5.19 -5.65 1.25
C ARG A 89 5.54 -4.25 0.72
N ALA A 90 5.46 -4.06 -0.59
CA ALA A 90 5.69 -2.78 -1.26
C ALA A 90 4.70 -1.70 -0.80
N LEU A 91 3.41 -2.01 -0.71
CA LEU A 91 2.39 -1.09 -0.20
C LEU A 91 2.72 -0.64 1.22
N VAL A 92 2.95 -1.59 2.13
CA VAL A 92 3.27 -1.27 3.53
C VAL A 92 4.55 -0.44 3.67
N SER A 93 5.61 -0.80 2.94
CA SER A 93 6.88 -0.07 2.97
C SER A 93 6.75 1.33 2.38
N TYR A 94 5.98 1.48 1.30
CA TYR A 94 5.75 2.76 0.65
C TYR A 94 4.89 3.69 1.51
N ASP A 95 3.81 3.18 2.11
CA ASP A 95 3.02 3.96 3.07
C ASP A 95 3.88 4.39 4.26
N ARG A 96 4.81 3.55 4.73
CA ARG A 96 5.72 3.94 5.83
C ARG A 96 6.63 5.09 5.42
N TRP A 97 7.14 5.02 4.20
CA TRP A 97 8.01 6.06 3.64
C TRP A 97 7.28 7.39 3.48
N LEU A 98 6.02 7.35 3.02
CA LEU A 98 5.12 8.52 2.93
C LEU A 98 4.78 9.05 4.33
N TRP A 99 4.39 8.17 5.25
CA TRP A 99 4.04 8.52 6.63
C TRP A 99 5.16 9.31 7.34
N GLN A 100 6.42 8.93 7.11
CA GLN A 100 7.58 9.62 7.68
C GLN A 100 7.80 11.02 7.10
N ARG A 101 7.20 11.34 5.94
CA ARG A 101 7.46 12.56 5.17
C ARG A 101 6.27 13.51 5.11
N VAL A 102 5.06 13.05 5.41
CA VAL A 102 3.90 13.94 5.53
C VAL A 102 4.11 14.94 6.67
N ALA A 103 3.99 16.23 6.35
CA ALA A 103 4.19 17.34 7.28
C ALA A 103 2.90 17.67 8.06
N VAL A 104 2.39 16.69 8.81
CA VAL A 104 1.21 16.82 9.67
C VAL A 104 1.52 16.35 11.09
N PRO A 105 1.00 17.03 12.13
CA PRO A 105 1.10 16.56 13.52
C PRO A 105 0.51 15.15 13.68
N ASP A 106 1.02 14.39 14.65
CA ASP A 106 0.56 13.02 14.91
C ASP A 106 -0.94 12.96 15.25
N GLY A 107 -1.68 12.05 14.62
CA GLY A 107 -3.12 11.85 14.80
C GLY A 107 -3.80 11.12 13.64
N CYS A 108 -5.13 10.98 13.68
CA CYS A 108 -5.93 10.35 12.61
C CYS A 108 -5.70 10.99 11.23
N GLU A 109 -5.42 12.29 11.21
CA GLU A 109 -5.19 13.06 9.98
C GLU A 109 -3.92 12.62 9.25
N ARG A 110 -2.91 12.12 9.98
CA ARG A 110 -1.63 11.72 9.39
C ARG A 110 -1.78 10.50 8.46
N MET A 111 -2.67 9.55 8.79
CA MET A 111 -2.93 8.39 7.93
C MET A 111 -3.71 8.83 6.68
N ALA A 112 -4.73 9.66 6.85
CA ALA A 112 -5.50 10.20 5.72
C ALA A 112 -4.62 10.96 4.72
N MET A 113 -3.65 11.74 5.22
CA MET A 113 -2.66 12.44 4.39
C MET A 113 -1.69 11.46 3.71
N THR A 114 -1.28 10.41 4.41
CA THR A 114 -0.43 9.33 3.84
C THR A 114 -1.13 8.64 2.66
N LEU A 115 -2.40 8.24 2.83
CA LEU A 115 -3.20 7.60 1.79
C LEU A 115 -3.52 8.54 0.61
N SER A 116 -3.69 9.83 0.90
CA SER A 116 -3.83 10.85 -0.13
C SER A 116 -2.54 11.01 -0.94
N ALA A 117 -1.37 10.96 -0.28
CA ALA A 117 -0.08 11.02 -0.94
C ALA A 117 0.25 9.74 -1.75
N TYR A 118 -0.25 8.57 -1.34
CA TYR A 118 -0.14 7.34 -2.13
C TYR A 118 -0.76 7.50 -3.52
N ASN A 119 -1.94 8.13 -3.59
CA ASN A 119 -2.67 8.38 -4.82
C ASN A 119 -2.14 9.60 -5.60
N GLY A 120 -1.84 10.69 -4.87
CA GLY A 120 -1.60 12.02 -5.43
C GLY A 120 -0.16 12.55 -5.38
N GLY A 121 0.77 11.85 -4.74
CA GLY A 121 2.12 12.36 -4.41
C GLY A 121 2.13 13.21 -3.12
N LEU A 122 3.33 13.51 -2.59
CA LEU A 122 3.51 14.18 -1.29
C LEU A 122 3.03 15.65 -1.24
N GLY A 123 2.65 16.26 -2.38
CA GLY A 123 2.12 17.63 -2.46
C GLY A 123 2.26 18.26 -3.86
N TRP A 124 1.68 19.46 -4.06
CA TRP A 124 1.76 20.24 -5.30
C TRP A 124 3.22 20.48 -5.73
N GLY A 125 3.71 19.68 -6.68
CA GLY A 125 5.01 19.87 -7.32
C GLY A 125 5.98 18.69 -7.20
N GLU A 126 5.66 17.65 -6.42
CA GLU A 126 6.47 16.42 -6.41
C GLU A 126 5.69 15.30 -7.10
N PRO A 127 5.90 15.07 -8.41
CA PRO A 127 5.23 14.00 -9.13
C PRO A 127 5.56 12.65 -8.47
N ARG A 128 4.59 11.72 -8.50
CA ARG A 128 4.90 10.30 -8.26
C ARG A 128 6.12 9.95 -9.13
N PRO A 129 7.20 9.39 -8.56
CA PRO A 129 8.30 8.94 -9.40
C PRO A 129 7.84 7.91 -10.44
#